data_AF-A0A7S6S6X8-F1
#
_entry.id   AF-A0A7S6S6X8-F1
#
_cell.length_a   1.000
_cell.length_b   1.000
_cell.length_c   1.000
_cell.angle_alpha   90.00
_cell.angle_beta   90.00
_cell.angle_gamma   90.00
#
_symmetry.space_group_name_H-M   'P 1'
#
loop_
_entity.id
_entity.type
_entity.pdbx_description
1 polymer ?
#
loop_
_entity_poly.entity_id
_entity_poly.type
_entity_poly.pdbx_seq_one_letter_code
_entity_poly.pdbx_strand_id
1 'polypeptide(L)'
;MGLLDVALDRLTLGRAYLQQGNFSEASQWLNQAVNDLYKEGSQDDLPRGLLARAALLRDIRNPNRDFARARQDLQEVYDIAEPSGMRLHLTDYHLEMARLLLAEREDSVGSFSGNGMHTIQEHAAQAAKLIEETGYKRRLPELQELQHKISAIAANDTGLNTQC
;
A
#
# COMPACT_ATOMS: atom_id res chain seq x y z
N MET A 1 -9.23 28.42 -6.32
CA MET A 1 -8.71 27.04 -6.27
C MET A 1 -7.79 26.99 -5.07
N GLY A 2 -8.19 26.27 -4.02
CA GLY A 2 -7.40 26.12 -2.80
C GLY A 2 -6.17 25.25 -3.07
N LEU A 3 -5.19 25.28 -2.16
CA LEU A 3 -4.01 24.43 -2.29
C LEU A 3 -4.38 22.94 -2.12
N LEU A 4 -5.42 22.63 -1.34
CA LEU A 4 -6.03 21.29 -1.30
C LEU A 4 -6.53 20.81 -2.68
N ASP A 5 -7.27 21.65 -3.42
CA ASP A 5 -7.79 21.27 -4.75
C ASP A 5 -6.64 20.90 -5.69
N VAL A 6 -5.59 21.72 -5.69
CA VAL A 6 -4.37 21.49 -6.49
C VAL A 6 -3.67 20.20 -6.06
N ALA A 7 -3.60 19.91 -4.77
CA ALA A 7 -2.98 18.70 -4.26
C ALA A 7 -3.75 17.44 -4.71
N LEU A 8 -5.08 17.48 -4.71
CA LEU A 8 -5.93 16.36 -5.15
C LEU A 8 -5.87 16.14 -6.68
N ASP A 9 -5.74 17.21 -7.47
CA ASP A 9 -5.50 17.11 -8.91
C ASP A 9 -4.15 16.44 -9.19
N ARG A 10 -3.09 16.87 -8.49
CA ARG A 10 -1.75 16.27 -8.58
C ARG A 10 -1.76 14.80 -8.14
N LEU A 11 -2.48 14.47 -7.08
CA LEU A 11 -2.65 13.10 -6.62
C LEU A 11 -3.31 12.23 -7.70
N THR A 12 -4.33 12.76 -8.37
CA THR A 12 -5.03 12.06 -9.45
C THR A 12 -4.11 11.81 -10.65
N LEU A 13 -3.36 12.82 -11.08
CA LEU A 13 -2.36 12.68 -12.15
C LEU A 13 -1.29 11.66 -11.81
N GLY A 14 -0.72 11.74 -10.60
CA GLY A 14 0.33 10.81 -10.16
C GLY A 14 -0.13 9.36 -10.16
N ARG A 15 -1.38 9.09 -9.72
CA ARG A 15 -1.98 7.75 -9.77
C ARG A 15 -2.21 7.26 -11.19
N ALA A 16 -2.64 8.15 -12.09
CA ALA A 16 -2.84 7.80 -13.50
C ALA A 16 -1.51 7.42 -14.18
N TYR A 17 -0.44 8.19 -13.96
CA TYR A 17 0.89 7.85 -14.47
C TYR A 17 1.44 6.56 -13.89
N LEU A 18 1.22 6.30 -12.59
CA LEU A 18 1.62 5.04 -11.97
C LEU A 18 0.93 3.83 -12.62
N GLN A 19 -0.37 3.94 -12.92
CA GLN A 19 -1.11 2.88 -13.62
C GLN A 19 -0.57 2.62 -15.03
N GLN A 20 -0.06 3.65 -15.71
CA GLN A 20 0.57 3.54 -17.02
C GLN A 20 2.01 3.01 -16.96
N GLY A 21 2.57 2.81 -15.76
CA GLY A 21 3.97 2.43 -15.58
C GLY A 21 4.96 3.57 -15.82
N ASN A 22 4.48 4.82 -15.88
CA ASN A 22 5.33 5.99 -16.01
C ASN A 22 5.78 6.48 -14.62
N PHE A 23 6.82 5.83 -14.09
CA PHE A 23 7.28 6.02 -12.71
C PHE A 23 7.89 7.39 -12.44
N SER A 24 8.53 8.00 -13.43
CA SER A 24 9.15 9.33 -13.31
C SER A 24 8.07 10.39 -13.04
N GLU A 25 7.05 10.43 -13.91
CA GLU A 25 5.96 11.39 -13.81
C GLU A 25 5.09 11.08 -12.58
N ALA A 26 4.83 9.81 -12.30
CA ALA A 26 4.15 9.40 -11.07
C ALA A 26 4.88 9.92 -9.82
N SER A 27 6.21 9.76 -9.75
CA SER A 27 7.02 10.25 -8.63
C SER A 27 6.93 11.76 -8.48
N GLN A 28 7.08 12.51 -9.58
CA GLN A 28 6.99 13.96 -9.56
C GLN A 28 5.64 14.44 -9.01
N TRP A 29 4.54 13.92 -9.53
CA TRP A 29 3.19 14.36 -9.15
C TRP A 29 2.81 13.91 -7.74
N LEU A 30 3.12 12.68 -7.34
CA LEU A 30 2.80 12.17 -6.00
C LEU A 30 3.62 12.87 -4.92
N ASN A 31 4.89 13.18 -5.17
CA ASN A 31 5.71 13.93 -4.22
C ASN A 31 5.19 15.36 -4.03
N GLN A 32 4.79 16.04 -5.11
CA GLN A 32 4.19 17.36 -5.01
C GLN A 32 2.86 17.32 -4.26
N ALA A 33 1.99 16.37 -4.59
CA ALA A 33 0.70 16.20 -3.92
C ALA A 33 0.86 16.03 -2.41
N VAL A 34 1.74 15.12 -1.97
CA VAL A 34 2.00 14.91 -0.54
C VAL A 34 2.56 16.17 0.12
N ASN A 35 3.51 16.85 -0.52
CA ASN A 35 4.09 18.08 0.02
C ASN A 35 3.04 19.18 0.21
N ASP A 36 2.06 19.29 -0.69
CA ASP A 36 1.00 20.28 -0.57
C ASP A 36 -0.05 19.88 0.48
N LEU A 37 -0.38 18.59 0.59
CA LEU A 37 -1.24 18.07 1.66
C LEU A 37 -0.65 18.36 3.05
N TYR A 38 0.68 18.23 3.21
CA TYR A 38 1.34 18.65 4.44
C TYR A 38 1.19 20.15 4.72
N LYS A 39 1.34 21.00 3.70
CA LYS A 39 1.24 22.46 3.86
C LYS A 39 -0.18 22.91 4.21
N GLU A 40 -1.18 22.25 3.65
CA GLU A 40 -2.58 22.51 3.98
C GLU A 40 -2.93 22.10 5.42
N GLY A 41 -2.16 21.18 6.01
CA GLY A 41 -2.39 20.70 7.38
C GLY A 41 -3.67 19.85 7.52
N SER A 42 -4.31 19.47 6.42
CA SER A 42 -5.50 18.60 6.43
C SER A 42 -5.10 17.15 6.67
N GLN A 43 -5.39 16.65 7.87
CA GLN A 43 -5.10 15.26 8.24
C GLN A 43 -6.02 14.24 7.57
N ASP A 44 -7.17 14.66 7.03
CA ASP A 44 -8.15 13.76 6.41
C ASP A 44 -7.70 13.26 5.03
N ASP A 45 -6.96 14.07 4.29
CA ASP A 45 -6.53 13.76 2.91
C ASP A 45 -5.07 13.32 2.80
N LEU A 46 -4.24 13.66 3.79
CA LEU A 46 -2.85 13.22 3.85
C LEU A 46 -2.69 11.69 3.71
N PRO A 47 -3.50 10.84 4.38
CA PRO A 47 -3.44 9.39 4.20
C PRO A 47 -3.58 8.95 2.73
N ARG A 48 -4.40 9.63 1.93
CA ARG A 48 -4.60 9.29 0.52
C ARG A 48 -3.34 9.53 -0.30
N GLY A 49 -2.64 10.63 -0.03
CA GLY A 49 -1.37 10.97 -0.66
C GLY A 49 -0.28 9.96 -0.29
N LEU A 50 -0.15 9.65 1.00
CA LEU A 50 0.82 8.70 1.52
C LEU A 50 0.59 7.29 0.97
N LEU A 51 -0.65 6.79 0.95
CA LEU A 51 -1.00 5.50 0.34
C LEU A 51 -0.62 5.42 -1.14
N ALA A 52 -0.88 6.49 -1.91
CA ALA A 52 -0.52 6.52 -3.33
C ALA A 52 0.98 6.55 -3.56
N ARG A 53 1.73 7.29 -2.73
CA ARG A 53 3.20 7.32 -2.79
C ARG A 53 3.80 5.98 -2.37
N ALA A 54 3.28 5.35 -1.30
CA ALA A 54 3.68 4.01 -0.90
C ALA A 54 3.47 2.99 -2.04
N ALA A 55 2.36 3.09 -2.79
CA ALA A 55 2.08 2.24 -3.95
C ALA A 55 3.14 2.37 -5.05
N LEU A 56 3.60 3.60 -5.34
CA LEU A 56 4.70 3.85 -6.28
C LEU A 56 6.03 3.28 -5.78
N LEU A 57 6.31 3.49 -4.49
CA LEU A 57 7.59 3.13 -3.88
C LEU A 57 7.75 1.64 -3.65
N ARG A 58 6.66 0.87 -3.52
CA ARG A 58 6.71 -0.59 -3.44
C ARG A 58 6.70 -1.30 -4.80
N ASP A 59 6.48 -0.59 -5.90
CA ASP A 59 6.33 -1.24 -7.20
C ASP A 59 7.68 -1.79 -7.67
N ILE A 60 7.82 -3.12 -7.76
CA ILE A 60 9.08 -3.76 -8.16
C ILE A 60 9.52 -3.41 -9.59
N ARG A 61 8.59 -2.93 -10.43
CA ARG A 61 8.88 -2.46 -11.79
C ARG A 61 9.51 -1.07 -11.80
N ASN A 62 9.39 -0.32 -10.70
CA ASN A 62 9.98 1.00 -10.54
C ASN A 62 11.48 0.85 -10.25
N PRO A 63 12.37 1.41 -11.09
CA PRO A 63 13.81 1.36 -10.82
C PRO A 63 14.22 2.14 -9.57
N ASN A 64 13.40 3.12 -9.16
CA ASN A 64 13.59 3.96 -7.98
C ASN A 64 12.69 3.53 -6.81
N ARG A 65 12.28 2.25 -6.75
CA ARG A 65 11.52 1.72 -5.61
C ARG A 65 12.31 1.92 -4.31
N ASP A 66 11.58 2.14 -3.23
CA ASP A 66 12.14 2.33 -1.90
C ASP A 66 11.16 1.78 -0.86
N PHE A 67 11.38 0.52 -0.47
CA PHE A 67 10.53 -0.17 0.50
C PHE A 67 10.58 0.47 1.88
N ALA A 68 11.74 1.01 2.28
CA ALA A 68 11.88 1.67 3.57
C ALA A 68 11.03 2.94 3.61
N ARG A 69 11.06 3.74 2.54
CA ARG A 69 10.21 4.92 2.44
C ARG A 69 8.73 4.57 2.31
N ALA A 70 8.38 3.52 1.56
CA ALA A 70 7.00 3.04 1.49
C ALA A 70 6.48 2.65 2.88
N ARG A 71 7.29 1.96 3.69
CA ARG A 71 6.94 1.58 5.06
C ARG A 71 6.75 2.80 5.96
N GLN A 72 7.59 3.82 5.84
CA GLN A 72 7.44 5.09 6.57
C GLN A 72 6.12 5.78 6.23
N ASP A 73 5.80 5.91 4.94
CA ASP A 73 4.54 6.51 4.49
C ASP A 73 3.33 5.74 5.05
N LEU A 74 3.38 4.40 5.04
CA LEU A 74 2.31 3.58 5.60
C LEU A 74 2.23 3.66 7.14
N GLN A 75 3.35 3.76 7.84
CA GLN A 75 3.35 3.96 9.28
C GLN A 75 2.64 5.26 9.65
N GLU A 76 2.90 6.34 8.91
CA GLU A 76 2.23 7.62 9.14
C GLU A 76 0.73 7.56 8.83
N VAL A 77 0.32 6.80 7.79
CA VAL A 77 -1.11 6.52 7.56
C VAL A 77 -1.74 5.84 8.77
N TYR A 78 -1.07 4.85 9.37
CA TYR A 78 -1.55 4.16 10.55
C TYR A 78 -1.65 5.11 11.76
N ASP A 79 -0.61 5.90 12.00
CA ASP A 79 -0.53 6.84 13.12
C ASP A 79 -1.61 7.94 13.05
N ILE A 80 -2.10 8.26 11.84
CA ILE A 80 -3.26 9.14 11.65
C ILE A 80 -4.58 8.37 11.80
N ALA A 81 -4.71 7.24 11.10
CA ALA A 81 -5.99 6.58 10.88
C ALA A 81 -6.48 5.79 12.10
N GLU A 82 -5.58 5.13 12.83
CA GLU A 82 -5.94 4.32 13.99
C GLU A 82 -6.54 5.15 15.13
N PRO A 83 -5.85 6.19 15.65
CA PRO A 83 -6.38 6.97 16.77
C PRO A 83 -7.59 7.82 16.38
N SER A 84 -7.70 8.20 15.10
CA SER A 84 -8.81 9.00 14.59
C SER A 84 -10.04 8.17 14.20
N GLY A 85 -9.98 6.84 14.33
CA GLY A 85 -11.08 5.94 13.95
C GLY A 85 -11.40 5.98 12.45
N MET A 86 -10.44 6.32 11.58
CA MET A 86 -10.60 6.38 10.13
C MET A 86 -10.56 4.99 9.49
N ARG A 87 -11.59 4.18 9.78
CA ARG A 87 -11.63 2.74 9.45
C ARG A 87 -11.40 2.42 7.97
N LEU A 88 -11.84 3.29 7.06
CA LEU A 88 -11.60 3.12 5.62
C LEU A 88 -10.13 3.31 5.25
N HIS A 89 -9.45 4.30 5.82
CA HIS A 89 -8.01 4.49 5.63
C HIS A 89 -7.21 3.38 6.28
N LEU A 90 -7.64 2.90 7.46
CA LEU A 90 -7.01 1.74 8.11
C LEU A 90 -7.16 0.47 7.28
N THR A 91 -8.30 0.28 6.60
CA THR A 91 -8.49 -0.81 5.63
C THR A 91 -7.48 -0.71 4.49
N ASP A 92 -7.37 0.48 3.87
CA ASP A 92 -6.43 0.71 2.78
C ASP A 92 -4.96 0.55 3.24
N TYR A 93 -4.63 0.95 4.46
CA TYR A 93 -3.34 0.68 5.10
C TYR A 93 -3.02 -0.82 5.16
N HIS A 94 -3.94 -1.64 5.70
CA HIS A 94 -3.69 -3.08 5.83
C HIS A 94 -3.53 -3.75 4.45
N LEU A 95 -4.33 -3.36 3.46
CA LEU A 95 -4.18 -3.85 2.09
C LEU A 95 -2.82 -3.47 1.51
N GLU A 96 -2.40 -2.22 1.68
CA GLU A 96 -1.17 -1.72 1.09
C GLU A 96 0.09 -2.25 1.80
N MET A 97 0.04 -2.43 3.13
CA MET A 97 1.11 -3.06 3.89
C MET A 97 1.32 -4.52 3.48
N ALA A 98 0.24 -5.28 3.29
CA ALA A 98 0.33 -6.64 2.79
C ALA A 98 0.97 -6.69 1.38
N ARG A 99 0.62 -5.75 0.50
CA ARG A 99 1.26 -5.63 -0.82
C ARG A 99 2.73 -5.23 -0.75
N LEU A 100 3.10 -4.35 0.18
CA LEU A 100 4.50 -3.97 0.40
C LEU A 100 5.32 -5.19 0.83
N LEU A 101 4.84 -5.95 1.80
CA LEU A 101 5.52 -7.16 2.29
C LEU A 101 5.66 -8.24 1.20
N LEU A 102 4.67 -8.37 0.32
CA LEU A 102 4.76 -9.23 -0.85
C LEU A 102 5.83 -8.73 -1.84
N ALA A 103 5.86 -7.44 -2.14
CA ALA A 103 6.85 -6.85 -3.04
C ALA A 103 8.27 -6.97 -2.49
N GLU A 104 8.48 -6.73 -1.19
CA GLU A 104 9.76 -6.94 -0.51
C GLU A 104 10.21 -8.41 -0.64
N ARG A 105 9.28 -9.37 -0.48
CA ARG A 105 9.56 -10.80 -0.65
C ARG A 105 9.95 -11.16 -2.08
N GLU A 106 9.22 -10.65 -3.07
CA GLU A 106 9.47 -10.91 -4.50
C GLU A 106 10.82 -10.33 -4.95
N ASP A 107 11.20 -9.17 -4.42
CA ASP A 107 12.44 -8.48 -4.77
C ASP A 107 13.67 -9.06 -4.04
N SER A 108 13.47 -9.61 -2.84
CA SER A 108 14.51 -10.27 -2.06
C SER A 108 14.85 -11.63 -2.67
N VAL A 109 15.80 -11.67 -3.60
CA VAL A 109 16.37 -12.91 -4.14
C VAL A 109 17.04 -13.71 -2.99
N GLY A 110 16.30 -14.63 -2.37
CA GLY A 110 16.87 -15.76 -1.63
C GLY A 110 17.19 -15.61 -0.13
N SER A 111 16.61 -14.66 0.60
CA SER A 111 16.68 -14.68 2.07
C SER A 111 15.40 -14.19 2.72
N PHE A 112 14.44 -15.09 2.88
CA PHE A 112 13.25 -14.86 3.69
C PHE A 112 13.48 -15.47 5.08
N SER A 113 13.57 -14.61 6.10
CA SER A 113 13.48 -15.07 7.49
C SER A 113 12.02 -15.43 7.76
N GLY A 114 11.75 -16.68 8.19
CA GLY A 114 10.44 -17.36 8.18
C GLY A 114 9.27 -16.75 8.95
N ASN A 115 9.33 -15.47 9.35
CA ASN A 115 8.27 -14.77 10.07
C ASN A 115 7.39 -13.85 9.20
N GLY A 116 7.80 -13.51 7.97
CA GLY A 116 7.06 -12.51 7.17
C GLY A 116 5.70 -12.97 6.62
N MET A 117 5.47 -14.28 6.42
CA MET A 117 4.19 -14.77 5.86
C MET A 117 3.01 -14.60 6.83
N HIS A 118 3.26 -14.81 8.13
CA HIS A 118 2.25 -14.59 9.17
C HIS A 118 1.83 -13.12 9.19
N THR A 119 2.77 -12.19 9.04
CA THR A 119 2.47 -10.76 8.97
C THR A 119 1.65 -10.37 7.74
N ILE A 120 1.92 -10.94 6.56
CA ILE A 120 1.11 -10.69 5.36
C ILE A 120 -0.34 -11.17 5.56
N GLN A 121 -0.52 -12.38 6.11
CA GLN A 121 -1.84 -12.94 6.39
C GLN A 121 -2.60 -12.14 7.44
N GLU A 122 -1.92 -11.67 8.49
CA GLU A 122 -2.50 -10.82 9.53
C GLU A 122 -3.05 -9.52 8.95
N HIS A 123 -2.28 -8.82 8.10
CA HIS A 123 -2.77 -7.61 7.44
C HIS A 123 -3.97 -7.91 6.52
N ALA A 124 -3.94 -9.01 5.75
CA ALA A 124 -5.10 -9.41 4.94
C ALA A 124 -6.34 -9.70 5.80
N ALA A 125 -6.18 -10.36 6.95
CA ALA A 125 -7.27 -10.66 7.88
C ALA A 125 -7.85 -9.39 8.53
N GLN A 126 -7.00 -8.44 8.93
CA GLN A 126 -7.46 -7.15 9.47
C GLN A 126 -8.21 -6.33 8.41
N ALA A 127 -7.73 -6.30 7.17
CA ALA A 127 -8.47 -5.67 6.07
C ALA A 127 -9.85 -6.33 5.84
N ALA A 128 -9.91 -7.66 5.87
CA ALA A 128 -11.17 -8.40 5.75
C ALA A 128 -12.17 -8.04 6.86
N LYS A 129 -11.70 -8.03 8.11
CA LYS A 129 -12.50 -7.66 9.28
C LYS A 129 -13.04 -6.23 9.15
N LEU A 130 -12.19 -5.27 8.77
CA LEU A 130 -12.63 -3.88 8.61
C LEU A 130 -13.64 -3.70 7.47
N ILE A 131 -13.48 -4.42 6.35
CA ILE A 131 -14.44 -4.39 5.23
C ILE A 131 -15.81 -4.91 5.69
N GLU A 132 -15.83 -5.99 6.47
CA GLU A 132 -17.06 -6.55 7.03
C GLU A 132 -17.71 -5.56 8.02
N GLU A 133 -16.95 -5.07 8.99
CA GLU A 133 -17.44 -4.16 10.04
C GLU A 133 -17.93 -2.81 9.49
N THR A 134 -17.36 -2.33 8.38
CA THR A 134 -17.79 -1.08 7.72
C THR A 134 -18.88 -1.30 6.68
N GLY A 135 -19.13 -2.54 6.26
CA GLY A 135 -19.98 -2.87 5.10
C GLY A 135 -19.44 -2.35 3.76
N TYR A 136 -18.22 -1.81 3.72
CA TYR A 136 -17.65 -1.12 2.57
C TYR A 136 -17.02 -2.09 1.57
N LYS A 137 -17.87 -2.71 0.77
CA LYS A 137 -17.50 -3.79 -0.17
C LYS A 137 -16.65 -3.36 -1.38
N ARG A 138 -16.35 -2.07 -1.55
CA ARG A 138 -15.58 -1.57 -2.71
C ARG A 138 -14.18 -2.16 -2.78
N ARG A 139 -13.59 -2.53 -1.63
CA ARG A 139 -12.23 -3.12 -1.53
C ARG A 139 -12.19 -4.65 -1.55
N LEU A 140 -13.34 -5.31 -1.75
CA LEU A 140 -13.38 -6.78 -1.85
C LEU A 140 -12.54 -7.33 -2.99
N PRO A 141 -12.56 -6.77 -4.22
CA PRO A 141 -11.73 -7.28 -5.31
C PRO A 141 -10.24 -7.22 -4.97
N GLU A 142 -9.79 -6.11 -4.38
CA GLU A 142 -8.42 -5.92 -3.92
C GLU A 142 -8.00 -6.93 -2.86
N LEU A 143 -8.89 -7.23 -1.90
CA LEU A 143 -8.65 -8.24 -0.87
C LEU A 143 -8.56 -9.64 -1.47
N GLN A 144 -9.47 -9.99 -2.39
CA GLN A 144 -9.49 -11.30 -3.04
C GLN A 144 -8.22 -11.53 -3.85
N GLU A 145 -7.79 -10.55 -4.65
CA GLU A 145 -6.53 -10.62 -5.40
C GLU A 145 -5.35 -10.86 -4.46
N LEU A 146 -5.30 -10.14 -3.33
CA LEU A 146 -4.26 -10.28 -2.32
C LEU A 146 -4.27 -11.69 -1.69
N GLN A 147 -5.43 -12.21 -1.31
CA GLN A 147 -5.59 -13.56 -0.76
C GLN A 147 -5.16 -14.64 -1.75
N HIS A 148 -5.50 -14.48 -3.03
CA HIS A 148 -5.03 -15.39 -4.08
C HIS A 148 -3.50 -15.41 -4.18
N LYS A 149 -2.83 -14.25 -4.19
CA LYS A 149 -1.36 -14.18 -4.20
C LYS A 149 -0.74 -14.85 -2.98
N ILE A 150 -1.28 -14.59 -1.79
CA ILE A 150 -0.82 -15.22 -0.53
C ILE A 150 -0.94 -16.75 -0.63
N SER A 151 -2.08 -17.26 -1.10
CA SER A 151 -2.30 -18.71 -1.23
C SER A 151 -1.37 -19.37 -2.24
N ALA A 152 -1.10 -18.71 -3.37
CA ALA A 152 -0.20 -19.21 -4.40
C ALA A 152 1.24 -19.32 -3.89
N ILE A 153 1.67 -18.33 -3.11
CA ILE A 153 3.00 -18.32 -2.50
C ILE A 153 3.12 -19.42 -1.44
N ALA A 154 2.12 -19.57 -0.57
CA ALA A 154 2.10 -20.64 0.44
C ALA A 154 2.18 -22.04 -0.21
N ALA A 155 1.50 -22.26 -1.34
CA ALA A 155 1.57 -23.52 -2.08
C ALA A 155 2.98 -23.79 -2.63
N ASN A 156 3.64 -22.78 -3.19
CA ASN A 156 5.00 -22.90 -3.71
C ASN A 156 6.03 -23.25 -2.61
N ASP A 157 5.87 -22.69 -1.41
CA ASP A 157 6.72 -23.00 -0.26
C ASP A 157 6.56 -24.45 0.22
N THR A 158 5.32 -24.98 0.20
CA THR A 158 5.07 -26.38 0.57
C THR A 158 5.57 -27.39 -0.47
N GLY A 159 5.51 -27.05 -1.76
CA GLY A 159 6.00 -27.92 -2.85
C GLY A 159 7.51 -28.12 -2.84
N LEU A 160 8.28 -27.11 -2.43
CA LEU A 160 9.74 -27.20 -2.29
C LEU A 160 10.18 -28.12 -1.14
N ASN A 161 9.32 -28.32 -0.12
CA ASN A 161 9.64 -29.11 1.06
C ASN A 161 9.37 -30.63 0.91
N THR A 162 8.91 -31.08 -0.27
CA THR A 162 8.53 -32.49 -0.52
C THR A 162 9.51 -33.22 -1.46
N GLN A 163 10.67 -32.63 -1.76
CA GLN A 163 11.70 -33.19 -2.66
C GLN A 163 12.99 -33.64 -1.93
N CYS A 164 12.93 -34.05 -0.67
CA CYS A 164 14.03 -34.72 0.03
C CYS A 164 13.66 -36.13 0.46
#